data_AF-A0A9D8A5F6-F1
#
_entry.id   AF-A0A9D8A5F6-F1
#
_cell.length_a   1.000
_cell.length_b   1.000
_cell.length_c   1.000
_cell.angle_alpha   90.00
_cell.angle_beta   90.00
_cell.angle_gamma   90.00
#
_symmetry.space_group_name_H-M   'P 1'
#
loop_
_entity.id
_entity.type
_entity.pdbx_description
1 polymer ?
#
loop_
_entity_poly.entity_id
_entity_poly.type
_entity_poly.pdbx_seq_one_letter_code
_entity_poly.pdbx_strand_id
1 'polypeptide(L)'
;MIIQERKALFGGRTTDIDTEKFICVVTTAKESLMEGLSTIIWSHSVNGECAKLLYNDFLSKATRQRLHHNICQIIDSEGKSGTDLGCAIDEAIKELEKKDFLKTSVNLLGCYNLKGCNYFNHFNLLTLTQ
;
A
#
# COMPACT_ATOMS: atom_id res chain seq x y z
N MET A 1 -12.21 1.10 -9.84
CA MET A 1 -11.77 1.47 -11.19
C MET A 1 -10.68 2.50 -11.08
N ILE A 2 -9.53 2.29 -11.73
CA ILE A 2 -8.53 3.35 -11.90
C ILE A 2 -9.14 4.46 -12.75
N ILE A 3 -9.31 5.64 -12.15
CA ILE A 3 -9.92 6.80 -12.84
C ILE A 3 -8.85 7.59 -13.58
N GLN A 4 -7.72 7.84 -12.92
CA GLN A 4 -6.71 8.75 -13.43
C GLN A 4 -5.32 8.35 -12.98
N GLU A 5 -4.35 8.43 -13.90
CA GLU A 5 -2.93 8.39 -13.59
C GLU A 5 -2.30 9.75 -13.91
N ARG A 6 -1.62 10.35 -12.92
CA ARG A 6 -0.92 11.63 -13.05
C ARG A 6 0.56 11.42 -12.77
N LYS A 7 1.43 12.05 -13.58
CA LYS A 7 2.85 12.18 -13.27
C LYS A 7 3.04 13.43 -12.40
N ALA A 8 3.74 13.28 -11.29
CA ALA A 8 4.12 14.37 -10.41
C ALA A 8 5.55 14.84 -10.71
N LEU A 9 5.93 15.99 -10.14
CA LEU A 9 7.30 16.52 -10.20
C LEU A 9 8.31 15.46 -9.73
N PHE A 10 9.53 15.53 -10.25
CA PHE A 10 10.64 14.60 -9.94
C PHE A 10 10.39 13.12 -10.29
N GLY A 11 9.41 12.87 -11.16
CA GLY A 11 9.06 11.53 -11.64
C GLY A 11 8.19 10.75 -10.65
N GLY A 12 7.49 11.44 -9.74
CA GLY A 12 6.44 10.81 -8.94
C GLY A 12 5.23 10.41 -9.81
N ARG A 13 4.36 9.61 -9.22
CA ARG A 13 3.11 9.10 -9.78
C ARG A 13 2.02 9.22 -8.74
N THR A 14 0.82 9.53 -9.21
CA THR A 14 -0.41 9.53 -8.44
C THR A 14 -1.46 8.80 -9.25
N THR A 15 -2.19 7.88 -8.62
CA THR A 15 -3.26 7.11 -9.25
C THR A 15 -4.49 7.20 -8.37
N ASP A 16 -5.60 7.69 -8.94
CA ASP A 16 -6.90 7.75 -8.26
C ASP A 16 -7.68 6.47 -8.59
N ILE A 17 -8.20 5.80 -7.57
CA ILE A 17 -8.99 4.57 -7.68
C ILE A 17 -10.33 4.79 -7.01
N ASP A 18 -11.41 4.53 -7.76
CA ASP A 18 -12.79 4.63 -7.28
C ASP A 18 -13.54 3.35 -7.61
N THR A 19 -13.93 2.64 -6.57
CA THR A 19 -14.65 1.37 -6.63
C THR A 19 -15.95 1.53 -5.85
N GLU A 20 -16.89 0.61 -6.02
CA GLU A 20 -18.14 0.61 -5.24
C GLU A 20 -17.91 0.55 -3.71
N LYS A 21 -16.72 0.11 -3.26
CA LYS A 21 -16.37 -0.05 -1.84
C LYS A 21 -15.57 1.10 -1.27
N PHE A 22 -14.73 1.75 -2.06
CA PHE A 22 -13.84 2.78 -1.57
C PHE A 22 -13.34 3.70 -2.69
N ILE A 23 -12.94 4.89 -2.27
CA ILE A 23 -12.19 5.85 -3.06
C ILE A 23 -10.84 6.05 -2.37
N CYS A 24 -9.75 5.82 -3.10
CA CYS A 24 -8.40 6.00 -2.59
C CYS A 24 -7.47 6.60 -3.64
N VAL A 25 -6.40 7.23 -3.16
CA VAL A 25 -5.33 7.78 -3.99
C VAL A 25 -4.04 7.06 -3.64
N VAL A 26 -3.37 6.47 -4.62
CA VAL A 26 -2.05 5.86 -4.46
C VAL A 26 -1.02 6.84 -5.00
N THR A 27 0.02 7.13 -4.24
CA THR A 27 1.08 8.08 -4.61
C THR A 27 2.44 7.45 -4.43
N THR A 28 3.41 7.86 -5.25
CA THR A 28 4.83 7.65 -4.93
C THR A 28 5.38 8.89 -4.25
N ALA A 29 6.06 8.71 -3.12
CA ALA A 29 6.73 9.77 -2.40
C ALA A 29 8.24 9.54 -2.42
N LYS A 30 9.01 10.62 -2.39
CA LYS A 30 10.47 10.54 -2.26
C LYS A 30 10.81 10.65 -0.78
N GLU A 31 11.41 9.61 -0.22
CA GLU A 31 11.77 9.59 1.21
C GLU A 31 12.99 10.49 1.45
N SER A 32 14.01 10.37 0.61
CA SER A 32 15.17 11.26 0.59
C SER A 32 15.90 11.22 -0.76
N LEU A 33 16.96 12.00 -0.92
CA LEU A 33 17.83 11.93 -2.11
C LEU A 33 18.45 10.53 -2.31
N MET A 34 18.64 9.76 -1.23
CA MET A 34 19.30 8.45 -1.27
C MET A 34 18.36 7.26 -1.04
N GLU A 35 17.30 7.40 -0.26
CA GLU A 35 16.39 6.29 0.08
C GLU A 35 15.37 5.97 -1.03
N GLY A 36 15.34 6.80 -2.08
CA GLY A 36 14.53 6.57 -3.27
C GLY A 36 13.04 6.80 -3.03
N LEU A 37 12.21 6.04 -3.75
CA LEU A 37 10.75 6.20 -3.72
C LEU A 37 10.11 5.22 -2.74
N SER A 38 9.00 5.63 -2.13
CA SER A 38 8.02 4.84 -1.40
C SER A 38 6.66 4.91 -2.10
N THR A 39 5.71 4.09 -1.65
CA THR A 39 4.29 4.23 -2.04
C THR A 39 3.44 4.56 -0.82
N ILE A 40 2.64 5.61 -0.92
CA ILE A 40 1.71 6.07 0.11
C ILE A 40 0.29 5.97 -0.44
N ILE A 41 -0.62 5.40 0.34
CA ILE A 41 -2.02 5.22 0.01
C ILE A 41 -2.85 6.11 0.91
N TRP A 42 -3.71 6.89 0.30
CA TRP A 42 -4.62 7.84 0.95
C TRP A 42 -6.04 7.34 0.80
N SER A 43 -6.80 7.33 1.88
CA SER A 43 -8.21 6.98 1.83
C SER A 43 -9.08 8.22 1.99
N HIS A 44 -10.09 8.35 1.13
CA HIS A 44 -11.10 9.40 1.28
C HIS A 44 -11.99 9.18 2.51
N SER A 45 -12.20 7.93 2.95
CA SER A 45 -13.08 7.64 4.09
C SER A 45 -12.51 8.13 5.43
N VAL A 46 -11.18 8.08 5.58
CA VAL A 46 -10.47 8.56 6.78
C VAL A 46 -9.85 9.95 6.57
N ASN A 47 -9.99 10.51 5.37
CA ASN A 47 -9.41 11.79 4.95
C ASN A 47 -7.90 11.90 5.31
N GLY A 48 -7.12 10.87 4.99
CA GLY A 48 -5.72 10.81 5.40
C GLY A 48 -4.94 9.64 4.82
N GLU A 49 -3.65 9.62 5.13
CA GLU A 49 -2.75 8.50 4.84
C GLU A 49 -3.26 7.27 5.60
N CYS A 50 -3.45 6.18 4.88
CA CYS A 50 -3.93 4.93 5.46
C CYS A 50 -2.94 3.77 5.31
N ALA A 51 -1.96 3.88 4.41
CA ALA A 51 -0.88 2.92 4.31
C ALA A 51 0.38 3.51 3.69
N LYS A 52 1.53 2.94 4.06
CA LYS A 52 2.85 3.29 3.52
C LYS A 52 3.69 2.05 3.29
N LEU A 53 4.29 1.98 2.10
CA LEU A 53 5.10 0.87 1.63
C LEU A 53 6.50 1.40 1.30
N LEU A 54 7.49 0.94 2.07
CA LEU A 54 8.90 1.22 1.86
C LEU A 54 9.56 0.03 1.16
N TYR A 55 10.23 0.32 0.05
CA TYR A 55 10.89 -0.70 -0.76
C TYR A 55 12.32 -0.97 -0.31
N ASN A 56 12.82 -2.17 -0.58
CA ASN A 56 14.22 -2.50 -0.35
C ASN A 56 15.19 -1.63 -1.17
N ASP A 57 16.34 -1.32 -0.58
CA ASP A 57 17.30 -0.33 -1.12
C ASP A 57 17.92 -0.79 -2.45
N PHE A 58 18.05 -2.09 -2.67
CA PHE A 58 18.56 -2.67 -3.92
C PHE A 58 17.62 -2.47 -5.12
N LEU A 59 16.35 -2.11 -4.90
CA LEU A 59 15.39 -1.92 -5.98
C LEU A 59 15.61 -0.58 -6.70
N SER A 60 15.80 -0.65 -8.01
CA SER A 60 15.95 0.53 -8.86
C SER A 60 14.71 1.43 -8.85
N LYS A 61 14.90 2.74 -9.13
CA LYS A 61 13.78 3.70 -9.29
C LYS A 61 12.75 3.20 -10.31
N ALA A 62 13.21 2.63 -11.44
CA ALA A 62 12.32 2.10 -12.47
C ALA A 62 11.48 0.91 -11.97
N THR A 63 12.07 0.03 -11.17
CA THR A 63 11.35 -1.09 -10.55
C THR A 63 10.29 -0.60 -9.59
N ARG A 64 10.63 0.33 -8.69
CA ARG A 64 9.68 0.92 -7.73
C ARG A 64 8.49 1.61 -8.43
N GLN A 65 8.75 2.26 -9.55
CA GLN A 65 7.71 2.87 -10.39
C GLN A 65 6.79 1.84 -11.05
N ARG A 66 7.29 0.65 -11.39
CA ARG A 66 6.46 -0.48 -11.84
C ARG A 66 5.65 -1.07 -10.70
N LEU A 67 6.24 -1.19 -9.51
CA LEU A 67 5.54 -1.68 -8.31
C LEU A 67 4.34 -0.80 -7.95
N HIS A 68 4.46 0.53 -8.08
CA HIS A 68 3.30 1.43 -7.95
C HIS A 68 2.12 1.00 -8.83
N HIS A 69 2.37 0.71 -10.11
CA HIS A 69 1.32 0.28 -11.02
C HIS A 69 0.73 -1.07 -10.62
N ASN A 70 1.58 -2.03 -10.22
CA ASN A 70 1.13 -3.33 -9.74
C ASN A 70 0.24 -3.20 -8.49
N ILE A 71 0.62 -2.36 -7.52
CA ILE A 71 -0.18 -2.08 -6.32
C ILE A 71 -1.55 -1.52 -6.72
N CYS A 72 -1.58 -0.55 -7.64
CA CYS A 72 -2.84 0.03 -8.12
C CYS A 72 -3.74 -1.02 -8.78
N GLN A 73 -3.16 -1.95 -9.57
CA GLN A 73 -3.91 -3.03 -10.21
C GLN A 73 -4.48 -4.01 -9.19
N ILE A 74 -3.72 -4.39 -8.17
CA ILE A 74 -4.19 -5.29 -7.10
C ILE A 74 -5.34 -4.63 -6.34
N ILE A 75 -5.16 -3.38 -5.89
CA ILE A 75 -6.18 -2.63 -5.15
C ILE A 75 -7.44 -2.46 -6.00
N ASP A 76 -7.32 -2.10 -7.27
CA ASP A 76 -8.47 -1.96 -8.17
C ASP A 76 -9.21 -3.29 -8.37
N SER A 77 -8.48 -4.39 -8.54
CA SER A 77 -9.05 -5.73 -8.70
C SER A 77 -9.81 -6.17 -7.44
N GLU A 78 -9.23 -5.96 -6.27
CA GLU A 78 -9.85 -6.30 -4.98
C GLU A 78 -11.09 -5.42 -4.69
N GLY A 79 -11.02 -4.12 -4.98
CA GLY A 79 -12.20 -3.27 -4.83
C GLY A 79 -13.34 -3.66 -5.78
N LYS A 80 -13.02 -4.14 -6.99
CA LYS A 80 -14.01 -4.67 -7.95
C LYS A 80 -14.60 -6.03 -7.53
N SER A 81 -13.84 -6.84 -6.79
CA SER A 81 -14.36 -8.11 -6.22
C SER A 81 -15.21 -7.88 -4.97
N GLY A 82 -15.29 -6.64 -4.47
CA GLY A 82 -16.11 -6.24 -3.33
C GLY A 82 -15.37 -6.25 -1.99
N THR A 83 -14.04 -6.35 -2.01
CA THR A 83 -13.17 -6.28 -0.83
C THR A 83 -13.07 -4.83 -0.33
N ASP A 84 -12.94 -4.63 0.98
CA ASP A 84 -12.64 -3.31 1.56
C ASP A 84 -11.19 -2.88 1.29
N LEU A 85 -10.92 -1.58 1.45
CA LEU A 85 -9.61 -1.02 1.15
C LEU A 85 -8.49 -1.61 2.02
N GLY A 86 -8.75 -1.89 3.29
CA GLY A 86 -7.75 -2.43 4.20
C GLY A 86 -7.31 -3.83 3.78
N CYS A 87 -8.25 -4.68 3.42
CA CYS A 87 -7.96 -6.00 2.85
C CYS A 87 -7.31 -5.95 1.46
N ALA A 88 -7.70 -5.01 0.61
CA ALA A 88 -7.06 -4.80 -0.70
C ALA A 88 -5.58 -4.39 -0.57
N ILE A 89 -5.27 -3.54 0.42
CA ILE A 89 -3.89 -3.13 0.73
C ILE A 89 -3.08 -4.31 1.27
N ASP A 90 -3.65 -5.11 2.18
CA ASP A 90 -2.98 -6.31 2.71
C ASP A 90 -2.65 -7.31 1.61
N GLU A 91 -3.53 -7.51 0.62
CA GLU A 91 -3.22 -8.40 -0.50
C GLU A 91 -2.07 -7.86 -1.37
N ALA A 92 -2.04 -6.55 -1.61
CA ALA A 92 -0.91 -5.93 -2.28
C ALA A 92 0.40 -6.10 -1.49
N ILE A 93 0.36 -5.92 -0.17
CA ILE A 93 1.53 -6.13 0.71
C ILE A 93 2.01 -7.59 0.61
N LYS A 94 1.11 -8.58 0.75
CA LYS A 94 1.46 -10.00 0.65
C LYS A 94 2.12 -10.35 -0.68
N GLU A 95 1.61 -9.85 -1.80
CA GLU A 95 2.19 -10.10 -3.12
C GLU A 95 3.60 -9.51 -3.28
N LEU A 96 3.87 -8.37 -2.65
CA LEU A 96 5.18 -7.74 -2.66
C LEU A 96 6.16 -8.40 -1.68
N GLU A 97 5.69 -8.86 -0.52
CA GLU A 97 6.49 -9.60 0.47
C GLU A 97 6.95 -10.96 -0.05
N LYS A 98 6.09 -11.69 -0.78
CA LYS A 98 6.46 -12.96 -1.45
C LYS A 98 7.68 -12.83 -2.36
N LYS A 99 7.99 -11.62 -2.82
CA LYS A 99 9.09 -11.31 -3.75
C LYS A 99 10.22 -10.53 -3.08
N ASP A 100 10.19 -10.38 -1.76
CA ASP A 100 11.16 -9.61 -0.97
C ASP A 100 11.36 -8.17 -1.47
N PHE A 101 10.26 -7.52 -1.88
CA PHE A 101 10.32 -6.15 -2.41
C PHE A 101 10.18 -5.07 -1.33
N LEU A 102 9.66 -5.42 -0.16
CA LEU A 102 9.34 -4.48 0.90
C LEU A 102 10.39 -4.54 2.00
N LYS A 103 10.91 -3.38 2.37
CA LYS A 103 11.71 -3.14 3.58
C LYS A 103 10.81 -3.01 4.80
N THR A 104 9.68 -2.35 4.61
CA THR A 104 8.70 -2.09 5.67
C THR A 104 7.35 -1.77 5.04
N SER A 105 6.28 -2.17 5.69
CA SER A 105 4.90 -1.93 5.27
C SER A 105 4.07 -1.54 6.49
N VAL A 106 3.16 -0.59 6.31
CA VAL A 106 2.18 -0.18 7.32
C VAL A 106 0.82 -0.11 6.64
N ASN A 107 -0.17 -0.79 7.21
CA ASN A 107 -1.58 -0.67 6.84
C ASN A 107 -2.38 -0.30 8.09
N LEU A 108 -2.85 0.96 8.16
CA LEU A 108 -3.57 1.49 9.32
C LEU A 108 -5.04 1.09 9.33
N LEU A 109 -5.58 0.65 8.18
CA LEU A 109 -6.96 0.18 8.11
C LEU A 109 -7.08 -1.27 8.59
N GLY A 110 -6.02 -2.07 8.41
CA GLY A 110 -6.03 -3.52 8.65
C GLY A 110 -7.01 -4.27 7.74
N CYS A 111 -6.87 -5.59 7.65
CA CYS A 111 -7.87 -6.43 6.99
C CYS A 111 -8.76 -7.12 8.03
N TYR A 112 -9.99 -6.61 8.21
CA TYR A 112 -10.98 -7.22 9.10
C TYR A 112 -11.93 -8.14 8.34
N ASN A 113 -11.37 -9.10 7.59
CA ASN A 113 -12.19 -10.16 7.03
C ASN A 113 -12.68 -11.06 8.18
N LEU A 114 -13.95 -10.89 8.60
CA LEU A 114 -14.68 -11.78 9.53
C LEU A 114 -14.83 -13.23 9.02
N LYS A 115 -14.22 -13.57 7.87
CA LYS A 115 -14.13 -14.92 7.36
C LYS A 115 -12.66 -15.35 7.24
N GLY A 116 -12.15 -15.88 8.36
CA GLY A 116 -11.15 -16.95 8.31
C GLY A 116 -9.67 -16.58 8.13
N CYS A 117 -9.20 -15.44 8.64
CA CYS A 117 -7.75 -15.21 8.78
C CYS A 117 -7.36 -14.98 10.24
N ASN A 118 -6.85 -16.04 10.88
CA ASN A 118 -6.00 -15.93 12.06
C ASN A 118 -4.65 -15.33 11.62
N TYR A 119 -4.51 -14.01 11.67
CA TYR A 119 -3.19 -13.39 11.77
C TYR A 119 -3.08 -12.77 13.16
N PHE A 120 -2.43 -13.54 14.04
CA PHE A 120 -1.98 -13.08 15.34
C PHE A 120 -1.06 -11.87 15.13
N ASN A 121 -1.44 -10.73 15.70
CA ASN A 121 -0.56 -9.59 15.89
C ASN A 121 0.69 -10.05 16.65
N HIS A 122 1.81 -10.21 15.96
CA HIS A 122 3.11 -10.46 16.56
C HIS A 122 3.80 -9.11 16.88
N PHE A 123 3.11 -8.21 17.57
CA PHE A 123 3.73 -7.03 18.18
C PHE A 123 3.08 -6.73 19.53
N ASN A 124 3.93 -6.62 20.55
CA ASN A 124 3.69 -6.31 21.98
C ASN A 124 3.45 -7.48 22.94
N LEU A 125 4.54 -8.19 23.26
CA LEU A 125 4.73 -8.80 24.58
C LEU A 125 6.23 -8.85 24.94
N LEU A 126 6.89 -7.69 24.87
CA LEU A 126 8.18 -7.43 25.51
C LEU A 126 8.15 -6.02 26.08
N THR A 127 7.42 -5.85 27.18
CA THR A 127 7.60 -4.77 28.17
C THR A 127 6.58 -5.03 29.27
N LEU A 128 6.95 -5.88 30.23
CA LEU A 128 6.49 -5.84 31.62
C LEU A 128 7.32 -6.87 32.40
N THR A 129 8.62 -6.60 32.51
CA THR A 129 9.44 -7.04 33.65
C THR A 129 9.96 -5.80 34.33
N GLN A 130 9.19 -5.31 35.30
CA GLN A 130 9.67 -4.70 36.54
C GLN A 130 8.70 -5.09 37.65
#